data_AF-A0A2N2HUC0-F1
#
_entry.id   AF-A0A2N2HUC0-F1
#
_cell.length_a   1.000
_cell.length_b   1.000
_cell.length_c   1.000
_cell.angle_alpha   90.00
_cell.angle_beta   90.00
_cell.angle_gamma   90.00
#
_symmetry.space_group_name_H-M   'P 1'
#
loop_
_entity.id
_entity.type
_entity.pdbx_description
1 polymer ?
#
loop_
_entity_poly.entity_id
_entity_poly.type
_entity_poly.pdbx_seq_one_letter_code
_entity_poly.pdbx_strand_id
1 'polypeptide(L)' 'MSDLKKMYHTLNRDSFPADLTLTVGDQTIRYAKKTWNIGGEQKGLRYGENPDQPAALYEQVG' A
#
# COMPACT_ATOMS: atom_id res chain seq x y z
N MET A 1 16.03 7.62 21.48
CA MET A 1 14.93 6.63 21.63
C MET A 1 13.54 7.23 21.38
N SER A 2 13.32 8.51 21.66
CA SER A 2 12.05 9.21 21.42
C SER A 2 11.66 9.33 19.93
N ASP A 3 12.64 9.45 19.03
CA ASP A 3 12.35 9.70 17.60
C ASP A 3 11.95 8.46 16.80
N LEU A 4 12.47 7.28 17.12
CA LEU A 4 12.06 6.02 16.50
C LEU A 4 10.56 5.75 16.70
N LYS A 5 10.03 6.00 17.91
CA LYS A 5 8.60 5.86 18.19
C LYS A 5 7.73 6.85 17.39
N LYS A 6 8.22 8.06 17.11
CA LYS A 6 7.49 9.04 16.28
C LYS A 6 7.37 8.58 14.83
N MET A 7 8.42 7.94 14.29
CA MET A 7 8.38 7.38 12.92
C MET A 7 7.28 6.33 12.75
N TYR A 8 6.97 5.55 13.79
CA TYR A 8 5.86 4.57 13.76
C TYR A 8 4.46 5.21 13.84
N HIS A 9 4.35 6.44 14.35
CA HIS A 9 3.06 7.12 14.52
C HIS A 9 2.63 7.97 13.33
N THR A 10 3.59 8.45 12.53
CA THR A 10 3.28 9.04 11.23
C THR A 10 2.93 7.89 10.30
N LEU A 11 1.66 7.50 10.31
CA LEU A 11 1.07 6.60 9.31
C LEU A 11 1.37 7.21 7.94
N ASN A 12 2.48 6.81 7.33
CA ASN A 12 2.79 7.09 5.93
C ASN A 12 1.73 6.35 5.14
N ARG A 13 0.59 7.01 4.94
CA ARG A 13 -0.37 6.63 3.90
C ARG A 13 0.46 6.64 2.63
N ASP A 14 0.71 5.45 2.11
CA ASP A 14 1.49 5.30 0.91
C ASP A 14 0.81 6.06 -0.23
N SER A 15 1.60 6.61 -1.14
CA SER A 15 1.11 7.44 -2.25
C SER A 15 0.72 6.63 -3.48
N PHE A 16 0.59 5.30 -3.36
CA PHE A 16 0.25 4.46 -4.50
C PHE A 16 -1.25 4.59 -4.86
N PRO A 17 -1.58 4.58 -6.17
CA PRO A 17 -2.95 4.75 -6.63
C PRO A 17 -3.87 3.61 -6.19
N ALA A 18 -5.18 3.85 -6.23
CA ALA A 18 -6.18 2.82 -5.93
C ALA A 18 -6.24 1.74 -7.02
N ASP A 19 -5.93 2.11 -8.26
CA ASP A 19 -6.02 1.26 -9.45
C ASP A 19 -4.67 1.17 -10.15
N LEU A 20 -4.34 -0.01 -10.64
CA LEU A 20 -3.13 -0.28 -11.42
C LEU A 20 -3.49 -1.09 -12.66
N THR A 21 -3.03 -0.63 -13.82
CA THR A 21 -3.23 -1.32 -15.10
C THR A 21 -1.86 -1.65 -15.69
N LEU A 22 -1.63 -2.94 -15.97
CA LEU A 22 -0.45 -3.41 -16.69
C LEU A 22 -0.86 -3.78 -18.11
N THR A 23 -0.11 -3.30 -19.09
CA THR A 23 -0.25 -3.72 -20.48
C THR A 23 1.05 -4.38 -20.91
N VAL A 24 0.96 -5.64 -21.35
CA VAL A 24 2.10 -6.45 -21.79
C VAL A 24 1.75 -7.01 -23.17
N GLY A 25 2.40 -6.49 -24.21
CA GLY A 25 1.99 -6.78 -25.59
C GLY A 25 0.56 -6.30 -25.85
N ASP A 26 -0.30 -7.22 -26.25
CA ASP A 26 -1.74 -7.02 -26.50
C ASP A 26 -2.63 -7.34 -25.29
N GLN A 27 -2.04 -7.77 -24.17
CA GLN A 27 -2.78 -8.13 -22.96
C GLN A 27 -2.84 -6.95 -21.98
N THR A 28 -4.04 -6.68 -21.47
CA THR A 28 -4.27 -5.72 -20.39
C THR A 28 -4.79 -6.43 -19.15
N ILE A 29 -4.12 -6.23 -18.02
CA ILE A 29 -4.52 -6.77 -16.71
C ILE A 29 -4.77 -5.60 -15.76
N ARG A 30 -5.94 -5.61 -15.13
CA ARG A 30 -6.33 -4.60 -14.14
C ARG A 30 -6.15 -5.13 -12.73
N TYR A 31 -5.79 -4.22 -11.83
CA TYR A 31 -5.60 -4.51 -10.42
C TYR A 31 -6.19 -3.40 -9.57
N ALA A 32 -6.72 -3.77 -8.41
CA ALA A 32 -7.11 -2.84 -7.36
C ALA A 32 -6.14 -2.97 -6.18
N LYS A 33 -5.81 -1.84 -5.56
CA LYS A 33 -4.97 -1.81 -4.37
C LYS A 33 -5.69 -2.47 -3.20
N LYS A 34 -5.03 -3.42 -2.54
CA LYS A 34 -5.60 -4.09 -1.37
C LYS A 34 -5.48 -3.22 -0.13
N THR A 35 -6.63 -3.01 0.52
CA THR A 35 -6.72 -2.38 1.83
C THR A 35 -7.59 -3.21 2.77
N TRP A 36 -7.39 -3.01 4.06
CA TRP A 36 -8.16 -3.65 5.13
C TRP A 36 -8.70 -2.59 6.07
N ASN A 37 -9.93 -2.79 6.54
CA ASN A 37 -10.49 -1.99 7.62
C ASN A 37 -10.00 -2.55 8.97
N ILE A 38 -9.18 -1.78 9.67
CA ILE A 38 -8.60 -2.15 10.96
C ILE A 38 -8.93 -1.03 11.95
N GLY A 39 -9.86 -1.30 12.86
CA GLY A 39 -10.27 -0.32 13.88
C GLY A 39 -10.97 0.90 13.30
N GLY A 40 -11.72 0.75 12.19
CA GLY A 40 -12.43 1.85 11.54
C GLY A 40 -11.59 2.63 10.52
N GLU A 41 -10.30 2.31 10.38
CA GLU A 41 -9.41 2.95 9.42
C GLU A 41 -9.07 2.00 8.27
N GLN A 42 -9.13 2.50 7.03
CA GLN A 42 -8.61 1.79 5.86
C GLN A 42 -7.08 1.86 5.85
N LYS A 43 -6.42 0.70 5.88
CA LYS A 43 -4.96 0.57 5.89
C LYS A 43 -4.49 -0.32 4.75
N GLY A 44 -3.39 0.06 4.11
CA GLY A 44 -2.70 -0.75 3.10
C GLY A 44 -1.72 -1.76 3.73
N LEU A 45 -0.81 -2.28 2.90
CA LEU A 45 0.28 -3.15 3.34
C LEU A 45 1.14 -2.42 4.40
N ARG A 46 1.37 -3.06 5.56
CA ARG A 46 2.27 -2.49 6.57
C ARG A 46 3.72 -2.83 6.23
N TYR A 47 4.58 -1.83 6.36
CA TYR A 47 6.03 -2.01 6.26
C TYR A 47 6.53 -2.83 7.45
N GLY A 48 7.45 -3.77 7.18
CA GLY A 48 8.18 -4.52 8.20
C GLY A 48 9.24 -3.64 8.87
N GLU A 49 10.47 -4.14 8.99
CA GLU A 49 11.55 -3.44 9.69
C GLU A 49 12.02 -2.13 9.03
N ASN A 50 11.57 -1.82 7.80
CA ASN A 50 11.96 -0.64 7.07
C ASN A 50 10.78 0.31 6.75
N PRO A 51 10.39 1.19 7.69
CA PRO A 51 9.19 2.04 7.56
C PRO A 51 9.32 3.20 6.56
N ASP A 52 10.52 3.45 6.02
CA ASP A 52 10.80 4.48 5.02
C ASP A 52 10.62 4.00 3.58
N GLN A 53 10.48 2.68 3.35
CA GLN A 53 10.32 2.11 2.02
C GLN A 53 8.83 2.00 1.66
N PRO A 54 8.34 2.81 0.70
CA PRO A 54 6.95 2.72 0.28
C PRO A 54 6.69 1.44 -0.52
N ALA A 55 5.60 0.75 -0.21
CA ALA A 55 5.09 -0.43 -0.92
C ALA A 55 3.55 -0.51 -0.82
N ALA A 56 2.92 -1.16 -1.80
CA ALA A 56 1.50 -1.46 -1.80
C ALA A 56 1.27 -2.86 -2.37
N LEU A 57 0.23 -3.54 -1.86
CA LEU A 57 -0.25 -4.80 -2.41
C LEU A 57 -1.41 -4.52 -3.36
N TYR A 58 -1.43 -5.21 -4.49
CA TYR A 58 -2.50 -5.14 -5.48
C TYR A 58 -3.08 -6.53 -5.72
N GLU A 59 -4.40 -6.61 -5.87
CA GLU A 59 -5.11 -7.82 -6.27
C GLU A 59 -5.61 -7.66 -7.71
N GLN A 60 -5.50 -8.73 -8.51
CA GLN A 60 -6.04 -8.72 -9.87
C GLN A 60 -7.56 -8.60 -9.82
N VAL A 61 -8.11 -7.71 -10.64
CA VAL A 61 -9.54 -7.51 -10.80
C VAL A 61 -9.94 -7.74 -12.26
N GLY A 62 -11.12 -8.34 -12.45
CA GLY A 62 -11.71 -8.64 -13.76
C GLY A 62 -12.70 -7.58 -14.18
#